data_AF-A0A820X4G2-F1
#
_entry.id   AF-A0A820X4G2-F1
#
_cell.length_a   1.000
_cell.length_b   1.000
_cell.length_c   1.000
_cell.angle_alpha   90.00
_cell.angle_beta   90.00
_cell.angle_gamma   90.00
#
_symmetry.space_group_name_H-M   'P 1'
#
loop_
_entity.id
_entity.type
_entity.pdbx_description
1 polymer ?
#
loop_
_entity_poly.entity_id
_entity_poly.type
_entity_poly.pdbx_seq_one_letter_code
_entity_poly.pdbx_strand_id
1 'polypeptide(L)' 'MKFAEHLSAHVTPEWNSQYIRYDEMKELLAQAIVKAQPFVDENDKLLREQFFLRVDEHFFQYCEKEATKINTFFAEKLAE' A
#
# COMPACT_ATOMS: atom_id res chain seq x y z
N MET A 1 -1.40 -3.39 -15.85
CA MET A 1 0.04 -3.02 -15.86
C MET A 1 0.82 -4.08 -15.06
N LYS A 2 2.01 -4.50 -15.53
CA LYS A 2 2.82 -5.58 -14.93
C LYS A 2 3.95 -5.05 -14.02
N PHE A 3 3.66 -4.02 -13.22
CA PHE A 3 4.68 -3.38 -12.38
C PHE A 3 5.21 -4.30 -11.28
N ALA A 4 4.36 -5.12 -10.65
CA ALA A 4 4.80 -6.09 -9.63
C ALA A 4 5.84 -7.09 -10.17
N GLU A 5 5.61 -7.62 -11.37
CA GLU A 5 6.56 -8.51 -12.08
C GLU A 5 7.88 -7.77 -12.36
N HIS A 6 7.79 -6.53 -12.83
CA HIS A 6 8.97 -5.72 -13.15
C HIS A 6 9.79 -5.39 -11.90
N LEU A 7 9.14 -4.95 -10.82
CA LEU A 7 9.80 -4.66 -9.55
C LEU A 7 10.53 -5.90 -9.03
N SER A 8 9.83 -7.03 -8.95
CA SER A 8 10.39 -8.28 -8.43
C SER A 8 11.61 -8.78 -9.23
N ALA A 9 11.62 -8.55 -10.55
CA ALA A 9 12.74 -8.95 -11.41
C ALA A 9 13.99 -8.07 -11.26
N HIS A 10 13.86 -6.84 -10.73
CA HIS A 10 14.96 -5.86 -10.64
C HIS A 10 15.39 -5.57 -9.21
N VAL A 11 14.86 -6.29 -8.23
CA VAL A 11 15.24 -6.15 -6.82
C VAL A 11 16.62 -6.79 -6.59
N THR A 12 17.50 -6.03 -5.93
CA THR A 12 18.73 -6.56 -5.34
C THR A 12 18.37 -7.55 -4.21
N PRO A 13 18.73 -8.85 -4.30
CA PRO A 13 18.29 -9.87 -3.34
C PRO A 13 18.58 -9.51 -1.88
N GLU A 14 19.73 -8.91 -1.62
CA GLU A 14 20.19 -8.50 -0.29
C GLU A 14 19.32 -7.39 0.32
N TRP A 15 18.61 -6.62 -0.51
CA TRP A 15 17.83 -5.46 -0.09
C TRP A 15 16.33 -5.67 -0.28
N ASN A 16 15.88 -6.88 -0.60
CA ASN A 16 14.47 -7.17 -0.91
C ASN A 16 13.49 -6.69 0.17
N SER A 17 13.86 -6.75 1.45
CA SER A 17 13.04 -6.26 2.57
C SER A 17 12.91 -4.72 2.62
N GLN A 18 13.84 -4.00 2.00
CA GLN A 18 13.91 -2.53 2.00
C GLN A 18 13.13 -1.89 0.85
N TYR A 19 12.78 -2.66 -0.19
CA TYR A 19 11.90 -2.18 -1.27
C TYR A 19 10.45 -2.01 -0.78
N ILE A 20 9.68 -1.22 -1.53
CA ILE A 20 8.25 -1.04 -1.32
C ILE A 20 7.50 -2.38 -1.42
N ARG A 21 6.62 -2.66 -0.46
CA ARG A 21 5.73 -3.84 -0.48
C ARG A 21 4.53 -3.64 -1.40
N TYR A 22 4.82 -3.52 -2.70
CA TYR A 22 3.82 -3.17 -3.72
C TYR A 22 2.64 -4.15 -3.79
N ASP A 23 2.89 -5.47 -3.72
CA ASP A 23 1.83 -6.47 -3.78
C ASP A 23 0.93 -6.45 -2.54
N GLU A 24 1.50 -6.25 -1.34
CA GLU A 24 0.74 -6.10 -0.10
C GLU A 24 -0.18 -4.86 -0.17
N MET A 25 0.34 -3.73 -0.66
CA MET A 25 -0.44 -2.50 -0.84
C MET A 25 -1.58 -2.69 -1.85
N LYS A 26 -1.31 -3.38 -2.95
CA LYS A 26 -2.32 -3.71 -3.96
C LYS A 26 -3.41 -4.62 -3.39
N GLU A 27 -3.02 -5.59 -2.57
CA GLU A 27 -3.95 -6.50 -1.90
C GLU A 27 -4.84 -5.74 -0.91
N LEU A 28 -4.29 -4.80 -0.13
CA LEU A 28 -5.05 -3.96 0.79
C LEU A 28 -6.17 -3.20 0.07
N LEU A 29 -5.85 -2.57 -1.08
CA LEU A 29 -6.84 -1.86 -1.91
C LEU A 29 -7.89 -2.83 -2.49
N ALA A 30 -7.46 -3.99 -2.98
CA ALA A 30 -8.39 -5.00 -3.50
C ALA A 30 -9.36 -5.49 -2.42
N GLN A 31 -8.86 -5.76 -1.21
CA GLN A 31 -9.67 -6.15 -0.06
C GLN A 31 -10.63 -5.04 0.37
N ALA A 32 -10.21 -3.77 0.31
CA ALA A 32 -11.09 -2.64 0.61
C ALA A 32 -12.27 -2.57 -0.36
N ILE A 33 -12.04 -2.79 -1.66
CA ILE A 33 -13.11 -2.85 -2.67
C ILE A 33 -14.08 -4.00 -2.38
N VAL A 34 -13.57 -5.19 -2.08
CA VAL A 34 -14.41 -6.35 -1.73
C VAL A 34 -15.26 -6.06 -0.49
N LYS A 35 -14.66 -5.48 0.55
CA LYS A 35 -15.36 -5.10 1.79
C LYS A 35 -16.39 -3.98 1.58
N ALA A 36 -16.23 -3.17 0.54
CA ALA A 36 -17.19 -2.12 0.20
C ALA A 36 -18.38 -2.61 -0.64
N GLN A 37 -18.36 -3.84 -1.15
CA GLN A 37 -19.44 -4.42 -1.97
C GLN A 37 -20.83 -4.41 -1.30
N PRO A 38 -20.98 -4.59 0.03
CA PRO A 38 -22.29 -4.55 0.67
C PRO A 38 -22.98 -3.17 0.63
N PHE A 39 -22.25 -2.07 0.50
CA PHE A 39 -22.79 -0.70 0.66
C PHE A 39 -23.43 -0.12 -0.62
N VAL A 40 -24.10 -0.93 -1.44
CA VAL A 40 -24.56 -0.54 -2.80
C VAL A 40 -25.81 0.33 -2.85
N ASP A 41 -26.59 0.34 -1.77
CA ASP A 41 -27.84 1.10 -1.71
C ASP A 41 -27.60 2.57 -1.37
N GLU A 42 -28.49 3.47 -1.83
CA GLU A 42 -28.38 4.90 -1.53
C GLU A 42 -28.41 5.21 -0.03
N ASN A 43 -29.10 4.36 0.75
CA ASN A 43 -29.17 4.45 2.21
C ASN A 43 -27.80 4.20 2.88
N ASP A 44 -26.88 3.51 2.22
CA ASP A 44 -25.56 3.18 2.75
C ASP A 44 -24.48 4.21 2.41
N LYS A 45 -24.84 5.31 1.72
CA LYS A 45 -23.87 6.30 1.24
C LYS A 45 -22.96 6.83 2.36
N LEU A 46 -23.55 7.20 3.50
CA LEU A 46 -22.78 7.71 4.65
C LEU A 46 -21.85 6.64 5.24
N LEU A 47 -22.33 5.39 5.33
CA LEU A 47 -21.54 4.27 5.83
C LEU A 47 -20.38 3.95 4.88
N ARG A 48 -20.62 4.00 3.57
CA ARG A 48 -19.63 3.84 2.51
C ARG A 48 -18.54 4.92 2.61
N GLU A 49 -18.93 6.19 2.76
CA GLU A 49 -17.99 7.30 2.91
C GLU A 49 -17.11 7.13 4.16
N GLN A 50 -17.71 6.80 5.30
CA GLN A 50 -16.97 6.53 6.55
C GLN A 50 -16.07 5.28 6.45
N PHE A 51 -16.49 4.27 5.70
CA PHE A 51 -15.67 3.09 5.43
C PHE A 51 -14.41 3.47 4.63
N PHE A 52 -14.57 4.19 3.51
CA PHE A 52 -13.42 4.59 2.70
C PHE A 52 -12.50 5.59 3.41
N LEU A 53 -13.04 6.48 4.25
CA LEU A 53 -12.20 7.36 5.07
C LEU A 53 -11.24 6.57 5.98
N ARG A 54 -11.72 5.48 6.60
CA ARG A 54 -10.88 4.59 7.43
C ARG A 54 -9.90 3.77 6.60
N VAL A 55 -10.29 3.35 5.41
CA VAL A 55 -9.39 2.68 4.46
C VAL A 55 -8.26 3.61 4.05
N ASP A 56 -8.58 4.86 3.71
CA ASP A 56 -7.60 5.88 3.31
C ASP A 56 -6.61 6.15 4.44
N GLU A 57 -7.11 6.38 5.66
CA GLU A 57 -6.26 6.59 6.83
C GLU A 57 -5.29 5.42 7.04
N HIS A 58 -5.80 4.19 7.01
CA HIS A 58 -4.97 2.99 7.16
C HIS A 58 -3.95 2.84 6.02
N PHE A 59 -4.36 3.10 4.79
CA PHE A 59 -3.50 2.99 3.61
C PHE A 59 -2.39 4.06 3.62
N PHE A 60 -2.70 5.30 4.00
CA PHE A 60 -1.71 6.37 4.09
C PHE A 60 -0.70 6.14 5.22
N GLN A 61 -1.15 5.63 6.37
CA GLN A 61 -0.23 5.19 7.44
C GLN A 61 0.73 4.09 6.95
N TYR A 62 0.23 3.13 6.16
CA TYR A 62 1.09 2.11 5.56
C TYR A 62 2.08 2.72 4.55
N CYS A 63 1.63 3.65 3.70
CA CYS A 63 2.50 4.38 2.76
C CYS A 63 3.61 5.14 3.48
N GLU A 64 3.28 5.84 4.57
CA GLU A 64 4.25 6.61 5.36
C GLU A 64 5.30 5.69 6.00
N LYS A 65 4.88 4.54 6.54
CA LYS A 65 5.78 3.53 7.08
C LYS A 65 6.75 3.01 6.02
N GLU A 66 6.25 2.66 4.83
CA GLU A 66 7.07 2.18 3.73
C GLU A 66 8.02 3.26 3.20
N ALA A 67 7.55 4.51 3.07
CA ALA A 67 8.38 5.64 2.65
C ALA A 67 9.51 5.92 3.66
N THR A 68 9.19 5.88 4.96
CA THR A 68 10.18 6.06 6.03
C THR A 68 11.25 4.98 5.97
N LYS A 69 10.85 3.71 5.83
CA LYS A 69 11.78 2.58 5.68
C LYS A 69 12.75 2.80 4.51
N ILE A 70 12.21 3.12 3.33
CA ILE A 70 13.00 3.33 2.11
C ILE A 70 13.96 4.51 2.28
N ASN A 71 13.48 5.63 2.82
CA ASN A 71 14.29 6.83 3.03
C ASN A 71 15.43 6.58 4.02
N THR A 72 15.16 5.88 5.13
CA THR A 72 16.19 5.51 6.11
C THR A 72 17.27 4.64 5.48
N PHE A 73 16.87 3.56 4.79
CA PHE A 73 17.82 2.68 4.12
C PHE A 73 18.66 3.41 3.06
N PHE A 74 18.01 4.27 2.25
CA PHE A 74 18.70 5.06 1.24
C PHE A 74 19.71 6.05 1.85
N ALA A 75 19.34 6.71 2.94
CA ALA A 75 20.23 7.65 3.65
C ALA A 75 21.44 6.92 4.25
N GLU A 76 21.25 5.74 4.85
CA GLU A 76 22.34 4.90 5.35
C GLU A 76 23.30 4.50 4.23
N LYS A 77 22.77 4.07 3.07
CA LYS A 77 23.59 3.68 1.90
C LYS A 77 24.31 4.84 1.23
N LEU A 78 23.80 6.06 1.35
CA LEU A 78 24.44 7.25 0.80
C LEU A 78 25.60 7.74 1.67
N ALA A 79 25.54 7.48 2.98
CA ALA A 79 26.57 7.87 3.95
C ALA A 79 27.71 6.85 4.08
N GLU A 80 27.50 5.61 3.65
CA GLU A 80 28.50 4.54 3.53
C GLU A 80 29.52 4.82 2.42
#